data_AF-A0A165QBC7-F1
#
_entry.id   AF-A0A165QBC7-F1
#
_cell.length_a   1.000
_cell.length_b   1.000
_cell.length_c   1.000
_cell.angle_alpha   90.00
_cell.angle_beta   90.00
_cell.angle_gamma   90.00
#
_symmetry.space_group_name_H-M   'P 1'
#
loop_
_entity.id
_entity.type
_entity.pdbx_description
1 polymer ?
#
loop_
_entity_poly.entity_id
_entity_poly.type
_entity_poly.pdbx_seq_one_letter_code
_entity_poly.pdbx_strand_id
1 'polypeptide(L)'
;MKHFLCLAVLIAYAAAQVSVSPDRELRYKFAKRVSRHPRDLTWDTSVGNNGKLFGTLGQDGNDLFGKAGYNHQIFDDGRGKLDAQAYGSRVLSPYGDSTKFGGGLNWADQNAKAGLDLSKSIGGHTALKATGEGLWHLNKNSELSAGGFYSQPFLGHGKSDYGVQAGYKLRF
;
A
#
# COMPACT_ATOMS: atom_id res chain seq x y z
N MET A 1 67.52 6.66 -18.41
CA MET A 1 66.74 5.45 -18.76
C MET A 1 65.56 5.14 -17.84
N LYS A 2 65.42 5.73 -16.63
CA LYS A 2 64.28 5.44 -15.72
C LYS A 2 62.97 6.15 -16.07
N HIS A 3 63.00 7.30 -16.76
CA HIS A 3 61.78 8.05 -17.10
C HIS A 3 60.98 7.50 -18.30
N PHE A 4 61.63 6.78 -19.22
CA PHE A 4 60.94 6.14 -20.36
C PHE A 4 60.11 4.93 -19.94
N LEU A 5 60.50 4.23 -18.87
CA LEU A 5 59.78 3.07 -18.36
C LEU A 5 58.41 3.47 -17.76
N CYS A 6 58.35 4.60 -17.03
CA CYS A 6 57.10 5.09 -16.44
C CYS A 6 56.10 5.56 -17.50
N LEU A 7 56.57 6.18 -18.59
CA LEU A 7 55.68 6.63 -19.66
C LEU A 7 55.07 5.44 -20.43
N ALA A 8 55.87 4.40 -20.69
CA ALA A 8 55.40 3.18 -21.34
C ALA A 8 54.36 2.42 -20.50
N VAL A 9 54.54 2.38 -19.16
CA VAL A 9 53.59 1.76 -18.24
C VAL A 9 52.28 2.55 -18.16
N LEU A 10 52.33 3.89 -18.17
CA LEU A 10 51.13 4.73 -18.19
C LEU A 10 50.34 4.61 -19.51
N ILE A 11 51.03 4.52 -20.65
CA ILE A 11 50.38 4.33 -21.96
C ILE A 11 49.77 2.92 -22.05
N ALA A 12 50.45 1.89 -21.55
CA ALA A 12 49.90 0.53 -21.49
C ALA A 12 48.68 0.43 -20.54
N TYR A 13 48.71 1.14 -19.40
CA TYR A 13 47.60 1.19 -18.45
C TYR A 13 46.39 1.95 -19.03
N ALA A 14 46.63 3.05 -19.76
CA ALA A 14 45.56 3.79 -20.45
C ALA A 14 44.96 3.00 -21.61
N ALA A 15 45.76 2.29 -22.40
CA ALA A 15 45.29 1.44 -23.49
C ALA A 15 44.48 0.22 -23.00
N ALA A 16 44.79 -0.30 -21.80
CA ALA A 16 44.05 -1.40 -21.18
C ALA A 16 42.63 -1.00 -20.74
N GLN A 17 42.36 0.28 -20.46
CA GLN A 17 41.02 0.76 -20.07
C GLN A 17 40.11 1.09 -21.26
N VAL A 18 40.63 1.13 -22.49
CA VAL A 18 39.87 1.57 -23.69
C VAL A 18 39.45 0.42 -24.61
N SER A 19 39.75 -0.84 -24.31
CA SER A 19 39.20 -2.00 -25.03
C SER A 19 38.05 -2.68 -24.27
N VAL A 20 36.92 -1.99 -24.15
CA VAL A 20 35.66 -2.66 -23.79
C VAL A 20 35.21 -3.43 -25.04
N SER A 21 35.42 -4.74 -25.03
CA SER A 21 34.91 -5.63 -26.08
C SER A 21 33.38 -5.46 -26.22
N PRO A 22 32.81 -5.48 -27.45
CA PRO A 22 31.37 -5.29 -27.67
C PRO A 22 30.47 -6.25 -26.86
N ASP A 23 31.01 -7.44 -26.54
CA ASP A 23 30.37 -8.46 -25.71
C ASP A 23 30.14 -8.00 -24.26
N ARG A 24 31.04 -7.20 -23.69
CA ARG A 24 30.88 -6.66 -22.32
C ARG A 24 29.78 -5.60 -22.23
N GLU A 25 29.60 -4.80 -23.27
CA GLU A 25 28.54 -3.77 -23.30
C GLU A 25 27.15 -4.41 -23.45
N LEU A 26 27.05 -5.48 -24.24
CA LEU A 26 25.85 -6.32 -24.33
C LEU A 26 25.54 -6.97 -22.98
N ARG A 27 26.52 -7.63 -22.35
CA ARG A 27 26.36 -8.20 -21.00
C ARG A 27 25.92 -7.17 -19.97
N TYR A 28 26.41 -5.93 -20.03
CA TYR A 28 25.99 -4.86 -19.13
C TYR A 28 24.55 -4.41 -19.39
N LYS A 29 24.12 -4.33 -20.66
CA LYS A 29 22.72 -4.02 -21.03
C LYS A 29 21.75 -5.16 -20.68
N PHE A 30 22.18 -6.42 -20.80
CA PHE A 30 21.43 -7.58 -20.34
C PHE A 30 21.37 -7.63 -18.81
N ALA A 31 22.49 -7.46 -18.11
CA ALA A 31 22.53 -7.37 -16.66
C ALA A 31 21.64 -6.23 -16.13
N LYS A 32 21.62 -5.07 -16.80
CA LYS A 32 20.75 -3.94 -16.42
C LYS A 32 19.26 -4.17 -16.74
N ARG A 33 18.93 -5.01 -17.74
CA ARG A 33 17.54 -5.47 -17.99
C ARG A 33 17.09 -6.56 -17.01
N VAL A 34 18.00 -7.43 -16.58
CA VAL A 34 17.76 -8.51 -15.61
C VAL A 34 17.76 -7.98 -14.17
N SER A 35 18.54 -6.93 -13.87
CA SER A 35 18.51 -6.16 -12.61
C SER A 35 17.34 -5.18 -12.53
N ARG A 36 16.27 -5.40 -13.31
CA ARG A 36 14.99 -4.77 -13.00
C ARG A 36 14.57 -5.34 -11.64
N HIS A 37 14.63 -4.49 -10.62
CA HIS A 37 14.06 -4.81 -9.33
C HIS A 37 12.62 -5.27 -9.55
N PRO A 38 12.13 -6.28 -8.81
CA PRO A 38 10.73 -6.65 -8.85
C PRO A 38 9.91 -5.37 -8.70
N ARG A 39 9.10 -5.05 -9.73
CA ARG A 39 8.22 -3.90 -9.67
C ARG A 39 6.86 -4.41 -9.27
N ASP A 40 6.35 -3.84 -8.20
CA ASP A 40 4.96 -4.04 -7.81
C ASP A 40 4.05 -3.65 -8.97
N LEU A 41 3.29 -4.61 -9.46
CA LEU A 41 2.26 -4.40 -10.46
C LEU A 41 0.98 -4.02 -9.73
N THR A 42 0.60 -2.75 -9.79
CA THR A 42 -0.67 -2.26 -9.26
C THR A 42 -1.64 -2.01 -10.39
N TRP A 43 -2.89 -2.45 -10.21
CA TRP A 43 -3.98 -2.14 -11.11
C TRP A 43 -5.15 -1.54 -10.34
N ASP A 44 -5.88 -0.70 -11.06
CA ASP A 44 -7.06 -0.01 -10.58
C ASP A 44 -7.99 0.14 -11.78
N THR A 45 -9.22 -0.38 -11.68
CA THR A 45 -10.17 -0.44 -12.79
C THR A 45 -11.58 -0.22 -12.27
N SER A 46 -12.27 0.79 -12.81
CA SER A 46 -13.70 0.99 -12.59
C SER A 46 -14.51 -0.14 -13.23
N VAL A 47 -15.47 -0.68 -12.48
CA VAL A 47 -16.36 -1.77 -12.92
C VAL A 47 -17.79 -1.29 -12.78
N GLY A 48 -18.47 -1.10 -13.91
CA GLY A 48 -19.79 -0.47 -13.94
C GLY A 48 -19.75 0.99 -13.49
N ASN A 49 -20.90 1.52 -13.07
CA ASN A 49 -21.03 2.94 -12.70
C ASN A 49 -20.55 3.23 -11.28
N ASN A 50 -20.62 2.25 -10.38
CA ASN A 50 -20.42 2.43 -8.94
C ASN A 50 -19.37 1.48 -8.35
N GLY A 51 -18.68 0.69 -9.16
CA GLY A 51 -17.73 -0.32 -8.71
C GLY A 51 -16.29 0.02 -9.07
N LYS A 52 -15.35 -0.49 -8.29
CA LYS A 52 -13.91 -0.30 -8.49
C LYS A 52 -13.14 -1.53 -8.02
N LEU A 53 -12.46 -2.19 -8.94
CA LEU A 53 -11.54 -3.29 -8.67
C LEU A 53 -10.12 -2.72 -8.54
N PHE A 54 -9.40 -3.10 -7.51
CA PHE A 54 -8.02 -2.68 -7.30
C PHE A 54 -7.18 -3.86 -6.81
N GLY A 55 -5.87 -3.79 -7.05
CA GLY A 55 -4.96 -4.80 -6.55
C GLY A 55 -3.50 -4.47 -6.80
N THR A 56 -2.63 -5.17 -6.11
CA THR A 56 -1.18 -5.12 -6.27
C THR A 56 -0.61 -6.51 -6.16
N LEU A 57 0.27 -6.88 -7.08
CA LEU A 57 1.14 -8.04 -6.97
C LEU A 57 2.57 -7.54 -6.92
N GLY A 58 3.32 -7.94 -5.90
CA GLY A 58 4.66 -7.43 -5.64
C GLY A 58 5.55 -8.46 -4.97
N GLN A 59 6.82 -8.12 -4.85
CA GLN A 59 7.81 -8.95 -4.18
C GLN A 59 8.71 -8.05 -3.32
N ASP A 60 8.91 -8.43 -2.07
CA ASP A 60 9.82 -7.76 -1.14
C ASP A 60 10.84 -8.77 -0.61
N GLY A 61 12.10 -8.63 -1.04
CA GLY A 61 13.14 -9.62 -0.77
C GLY A 61 12.78 -11.02 -1.27
N ASN A 62 12.62 -11.97 -0.35
CA ASN A 62 12.21 -13.35 -0.63
C ASN A 62 10.69 -13.56 -0.54
N ASP A 63 9.92 -12.53 -0.22
CA ASP A 63 8.49 -12.63 0.00
C ASP A 63 7.72 -12.20 -1.25
N LEU A 64 6.77 -13.02 -1.70
CA LEU A 64 5.84 -12.67 -2.77
C LEU A 64 4.50 -12.29 -2.14
N PHE A 65 3.99 -11.10 -2.42
CA PHE A 65 2.70 -10.67 -1.89
C PHE A 65 1.72 -10.27 -3.00
N GLY A 66 0.46 -10.62 -2.79
CA GLY A 66 -0.66 -10.17 -3.61
C GLY A 66 -1.73 -9.58 -2.72
N LYS A 67 -2.33 -8.47 -3.14
CA LYS A 67 -3.55 -7.91 -2.56
C LYS A 67 -4.52 -7.57 -3.67
N ALA A 68 -5.81 -7.79 -3.43
CA ALA A 68 -6.86 -7.40 -4.34
C ALA A 68 -8.11 -7.03 -3.55
N GLY A 69 -8.94 -6.18 -4.11
CA GLY A 69 -10.21 -5.83 -3.50
C GLY A 69 -11.15 -5.16 -4.48
N TYR A 70 -12.40 -5.10 -4.06
CA TYR A 70 -13.50 -4.49 -4.78
C TYR A 70 -14.16 -3.48 -3.85
N ASN A 71 -14.35 -2.26 -4.33
CA ASN A 71 -15.13 -1.23 -3.67
C ASN A 71 -16.40 -0.97 -4.48
N HIS A 72 -17.52 -0.79 -3.81
CA HIS A 72 -18.82 -0.54 -4.40
C HIS A 72 -19.52 0.59 -3.66
N GLN A 73 -19.87 1.64 -4.38
CA GLN A 73 -20.70 2.71 -3.88
C GLN A 73 -22.17 2.25 -3.92
N ILE A 74 -22.73 1.97 -2.74
CA ILE A 74 -24.13 1.55 -2.61
C ILE A 74 -25.05 2.73 -2.92
N PHE A 75 -24.77 3.89 -2.32
CA PHE A 75 -25.46 5.14 -2.63
C PHE A 75 -24.56 6.35 -2.38
N ASP A 76 -24.90 7.44 -3.04
CA ASP A 76 -24.35 8.78 -2.84
C ASP A 76 -25.48 9.76 -3.16
N ASP A 77 -26.19 10.18 -2.10
CA ASP A 77 -27.34 11.07 -2.20
C ASP A 77 -27.27 12.16 -1.12
N GLY A 78 -28.31 13.00 -1.04
CA GLY A 78 -28.35 14.12 -0.10
C GLY A 78 -28.29 13.74 1.39
N ARG A 79 -28.34 12.45 1.73
CA ARG A 79 -28.21 11.91 3.09
C ARG A 79 -26.80 11.41 3.39
N GLY A 80 -25.89 11.50 2.42
CA GLY A 80 -24.51 11.04 2.50
C GLY A 80 -24.19 9.93 1.51
N LYS A 81 -23.02 9.34 1.71
CA LYS A 81 -22.41 8.33 0.85
C LYS A 81 -22.14 7.05 1.65
N LEU A 82 -22.51 5.90 1.08
CA LEU A 82 -22.19 4.59 1.63
C LEU A 82 -21.38 3.77 0.63
N ASP A 83 -20.16 3.45 1.03
CA ASP A 83 -19.25 2.58 0.30
C ASP A 83 -19.11 1.23 1.01
N ALA A 84 -19.15 0.15 0.24
CA ALA A 84 -18.88 -1.21 0.68
C ALA A 84 -17.63 -1.75 0.00
N GLN A 85 -16.71 -2.29 0.79
CA GLN A 85 -15.45 -2.82 0.32
C GLN A 85 -15.32 -4.29 0.71
N ALA A 86 -14.75 -5.09 -0.17
CA ALA A 86 -14.22 -6.41 0.14
C ALA A 86 -12.77 -6.47 -0.34
N TYR A 87 -11.87 -7.07 0.43
CA TYR A 87 -10.46 -7.15 0.09
C TYR A 87 -9.83 -8.44 0.62
N GLY A 88 -8.71 -8.81 0.02
CA GLY A 88 -7.90 -9.93 0.44
C GLY A 88 -6.44 -9.72 0.09
N SER A 89 -5.58 -10.36 0.86
CA SER A 89 -4.16 -10.43 0.59
C SER A 89 -3.60 -11.80 0.92
N ARG A 90 -2.54 -12.17 0.20
CA ARG A 90 -1.73 -13.34 0.45
C ARG A 90 -0.26 -12.94 0.40
N VAL A 91 0.51 -13.42 1.35
CA VAL A 91 1.97 -13.32 1.37
C VAL A 91 2.51 -14.73 1.40
N LEU A 92 3.39 -15.05 0.47
CA LEU A 92 4.20 -16.25 0.43
C LEU A 92 5.60 -15.88 0.90
N SER A 93 6.08 -16.49 1.98
CA SER A 93 7.41 -16.22 2.55
C SER A 93 8.10 -17.53 2.90
N PRO A 94 9.44 -17.63 2.79
CA PRO A 94 10.19 -18.79 3.30
C PRO A 94 9.94 -19.11 4.77
N TYR A 95 9.48 -18.12 5.55
CA TYR A 95 9.22 -18.26 7.00
C TYR A 95 7.74 -18.50 7.34
N GLY A 96 6.87 -18.56 6.34
CA GLY A 96 5.46 -18.87 6.52
C GLY A 96 4.53 -18.03 5.65
N ASP A 97 3.48 -18.69 5.14
CA ASP A 97 2.45 -18.03 4.36
C ASP A 97 1.42 -17.34 5.27
N SER A 98 0.97 -16.16 4.86
CA SER A 98 -0.17 -15.51 5.49
C SER A 98 -1.24 -15.19 4.46
N THR A 99 -2.50 -15.39 4.82
CA THR A 99 -3.64 -14.98 4.00
C THR A 99 -4.63 -14.24 4.88
N LYS A 100 -5.04 -13.06 4.43
CA LYS A 100 -6.01 -12.21 5.12
C LYS A 100 -7.11 -11.82 4.15
N PHE A 101 -8.33 -11.74 4.63
CA PHE A 101 -9.44 -11.20 3.87
C PHE A 101 -10.36 -10.44 4.79
N GLY A 102 -11.10 -9.49 4.23
CA GLY A 102 -11.99 -8.66 5.02
C GLY A 102 -12.95 -7.90 4.14
N GLY A 103 -13.83 -7.18 4.81
CA GLY A 103 -14.72 -6.25 4.18
C GLY A 103 -15.11 -5.16 5.16
N GLY A 104 -15.46 -4.01 4.60
CA GLY A 104 -15.85 -2.86 5.37
C GLY A 104 -16.99 -2.09 4.74
N LEU A 105 -17.71 -1.37 5.58
CA LEU A 105 -18.74 -0.42 5.22
C LEU A 105 -18.30 0.94 5.74
N ASN A 106 -18.24 1.93 4.87
CA ASN A 106 -17.91 3.30 5.22
C ASN A 106 -19.08 4.19 4.83
N TRP A 107 -19.70 4.80 5.82
CA TRP A 107 -20.74 5.81 5.64
C TRP A 107 -20.17 7.18 6.00
N ALA A 108 -20.45 8.18 5.17
CA ALA A 108 -20.04 9.55 5.42
C ALA A 108 -21.11 10.52 4.95
N ASP A 109 -21.35 11.55 5.75
CA ASP A 109 -22.18 12.70 5.43
C ASP A 109 -21.42 13.99 5.76
N GLN A 110 -22.02 15.15 5.52
CA GLN A 110 -21.45 16.45 5.81
C GLN A 110 -21.10 16.61 7.30
N ASN A 111 -21.86 15.98 8.19
CA ASN A 111 -21.77 16.17 9.64
C ASN A 111 -21.34 14.93 10.41
N ALA A 112 -21.15 13.78 9.75
CA ALA A 112 -20.81 12.55 10.44
C ALA A 112 -20.10 11.55 9.53
N LYS A 113 -19.31 10.67 10.14
CA LYS A 113 -18.67 9.53 9.48
C LYS A 113 -18.81 8.31 10.38
N ALA A 114 -19.10 7.17 9.78
CA ALA A 114 -19.09 5.90 10.46
C ALA A 114 -18.41 4.85 9.58
N GLY A 115 -17.67 3.95 10.21
CA GLY A 115 -16.95 2.90 9.51
C GLY A 115 -17.03 1.60 10.29
N LEU A 116 -17.28 0.50 9.61
CA LEU A 116 -17.23 -0.85 10.16
C LEU A 116 -16.32 -1.68 9.26
N ASP A 117 -15.31 -2.34 9.81
CA ASP A 117 -14.41 -3.25 9.11
C ASP A 117 -14.34 -4.57 9.86
N LEU A 118 -14.49 -5.67 9.13
CA LEU A 118 -14.30 -7.02 9.62
C LEU A 118 -13.24 -7.70 8.77
N SER A 119 -12.20 -8.22 9.40
CA SER A 119 -11.13 -8.94 8.72
C SER A 119 -10.82 -10.26 9.42
N LYS A 120 -10.32 -11.23 8.67
CA LYS A 120 -9.97 -12.57 9.13
C LYS A 120 -8.67 -13.01 8.51
N SER A 121 -7.78 -13.56 9.35
CA SER A 121 -6.56 -14.23 8.90
C SER A 121 -6.80 -15.75 8.87
N ILE A 122 -6.45 -16.42 7.78
CA ILE A 122 -6.51 -17.90 7.70
C ILE A 122 -5.47 -18.48 8.66
N GLY A 123 -5.89 -19.39 9.52
CA GLY A 123 -5.05 -19.93 10.61
C GLY A 123 -4.83 -18.97 11.78
N GLY A 124 -5.48 -17.81 11.76
CA GLY A 124 -5.40 -16.80 12.82
C GLY A 124 -6.78 -16.32 13.26
N HIS A 125 -6.85 -15.03 13.59
CA HIS A 125 -8.00 -14.45 14.27
C HIS A 125 -8.87 -13.62 13.34
N THR A 126 -10.09 -13.37 13.81
CA THR A 126 -11.01 -12.41 13.21
C THR A 126 -10.89 -11.10 13.99
N ALA A 127 -10.72 -9.99 13.30
CA ALA A 127 -10.66 -8.65 13.87
C ALA A 127 -11.89 -7.86 13.44
N LEU A 128 -12.43 -7.06 14.35
CA LEU A 128 -13.53 -6.14 14.11
C LEU A 128 -13.09 -4.73 14.49
N LYS A 129 -13.37 -3.77 13.63
CA LYS A 129 -13.16 -2.35 13.91
C LYS A 129 -14.42 -1.58 13.57
N ALA A 130 -14.90 -0.78 14.52
CA ALA A 130 -15.98 0.16 14.33
C ALA A 130 -15.49 1.57 14.67
N THR A 131 -15.94 2.55 13.92
CA THR A 131 -15.57 3.96 14.09
C THR A 131 -16.81 4.82 13.88
N GLY A 132 -16.88 5.91 14.63
CA GLY A 132 -17.94 6.89 14.51
C GLY A 132 -17.39 8.26 14.88
N GLU A 133 -17.62 9.26 14.03
CA GLU A 133 -17.11 10.61 14.20
C GLU A 133 -18.19 11.62 13.78
N GLY A 134 -18.41 12.64 14.61
CA GLY A 134 -19.19 13.82 14.28
C GLY A 134 -18.28 14.94 13.77
N LEU A 135 -18.78 15.69 12.80
CA LEU A 135 -18.11 16.81 12.13
C LEU A 135 -19.00 18.05 12.24
N TRP A 136 -18.42 19.14 12.76
CA TRP A 136 -19.08 20.43 12.88
C TRP A 136 -18.29 21.48 12.10
N HIS A 137 -18.91 21.96 11.03
CA HIS A 137 -18.40 23.09 10.26
C HIS A 137 -18.69 24.38 11.01
N LEU A 138 -17.72 24.87 11.77
CA LEU A 138 -17.88 26.10 12.54
C LEU A 138 -17.90 27.32 11.62
N ASN A 139 -17.05 27.31 10.59
CA ASN A 139 -16.95 28.36 9.56
C ASN A 139 -16.48 27.72 8.24
N LYS A 140 -16.45 28.51 7.15
CA LYS A 140 -15.90 28.07 5.85
C LYS A 140 -14.45 27.55 5.92
N ASN A 141 -13.71 27.93 6.96
CA ASN A 141 -12.29 27.64 7.14
C ASN A 141 -12.01 26.78 8.38
N SER A 142 -13.03 26.47 9.20
CA SER A 142 -12.85 25.82 10.51
C SER A 142 -13.77 24.61 10.65
N GLU A 143 -13.18 23.46 10.94
CA GLU A 143 -13.87 22.19 11.14
C GLU A 143 -13.47 21.62 12.50
N LEU A 144 -14.46 21.30 13.32
CA LEU A 144 -14.30 20.54 14.57
C LEU A 144 -14.75 19.11 14.32
N SER A 145 -13.96 18.14 14.75
CA SER A 145 -14.37 16.75 14.74
C SER A 145 -14.24 16.13 16.13
N ALA A 146 -15.18 15.26 16.48
CA ALA A 146 -15.13 14.45 17.69
C ALA A 146 -15.72 13.09 17.40
N GLY A 147 -15.03 12.04 17.80
CA GLY A 147 -15.41 10.68 17.50
C GLY A 147 -14.78 9.68 18.42
N GLY A 148 -15.08 8.42 18.14
CA GLY A 148 -14.49 7.30 18.83
C GLY A 148 -14.30 6.12 17.90
N PHE A 149 -13.51 5.17 18.40
CA PHE A 149 -13.30 3.89 17.74
C PHE A 149 -13.43 2.77 18.76
N TYR A 150 -13.85 1.63 18.23
CA TYR A 150 -13.86 0.34 18.90
C TYR A 150 -13.08 -0.62 18.00
N SER A 151 -12.12 -1.33 18.56
CA SER A 151 -11.32 -2.30 17.83
C SER A 151 -11.15 -3.54 18.68
N GLN A 152 -11.56 -4.68 18.15
CA GLN A 152 -11.35 -5.98 18.76
C GLN A 152 -10.51 -6.82 17.80
N PRO A 153 -9.18 -6.94 18.02
CA PRO A 153 -8.30 -7.68 17.11
C PRO A 153 -8.57 -9.19 17.11
N PHE A 154 -9.24 -9.69 18.16
CA PHE A 154 -9.59 -11.10 18.34
C PHE A 154 -11.06 -11.20 18.76
N LEU A 155 -11.95 -11.27 17.78
CA LEU A 155 -13.40 -11.36 17.97
C LEU A 155 -13.74 -12.55 18.89
N GLY A 156 -14.33 -12.25 20.05
CA GLY A 156 -14.72 -13.24 21.06
C GLY A 156 -13.63 -13.69 22.03
N HIS A 157 -12.34 -13.45 21.74
CA HIS A 157 -11.22 -13.88 22.60
C HIS A 157 -10.08 -12.86 22.59
N GLY A 158 -10.26 -11.72 23.26
CA GLY A 158 -9.21 -10.70 23.38
C GLY A 158 -9.73 -9.42 24.02
N LYS A 159 -8.81 -8.57 24.49
CA LYS A 159 -9.17 -7.25 25.00
C LYS A 159 -9.68 -6.39 23.85
N SER A 160 -10.79 -5.72 24.10
CA SER A 160 -11.31 -4.70 23.19
C SER A 160 -10.59 -3.40 23.46
N ASP A 161 -10.14 -2.74 22.41
CA ASP A 161 -9.56 -1.41 22.45
C ASP A 161 -10.64 -0.40 22.10
N TYR A 162 -10.75 0.64 22.92
CA TYR A 162 -11.64 1.75 22.68
C TYR A 162 -10.86 3.04 22.83
N GLY A 163 -11.23 4.05 22.05
CA GLY A 163 -10.62 5.36 22.16
C GLY A 163 -11.55 6.43 21.64
N VAL A 164 -11.26 7.65 22.08
CA VAL A 164 -11.93 8.86 21.62
C VAL A 164 -10.90 9.74 20.95
N GLN A 165 -11.31 10.43 19.90
CA GLN A 165 -10.49 11.37 19.16
C GLN A 165 -11.27 12.65 18.97
N ALA A 166 -10.62 13.78 19.20
CA ALA A 166 -11.14 15.09 18.82
C ALA A 166 -10.07 15.80 17.98
N GLY A 167 -10.51 16.51 16.96
CA GLY A 167 -9.66 17.22 16.02
C GLY A 167 -10.21 18.62 15.74
N TYR A 168 -9.31 19.57 15.55
CA TYR A 168 -9.66 20.90 15.03
C TYR A 168 -8.80 21.18 13.82
N LYS A 169 -9.45 21.49 12.69
CA LYS A 169 -8.80 21.79 11.43
C LYS A 169 -9.13 23.22 11.03
N LEU A 170 -8.07 24.02 10.85
CA LEU A 170 -8.14 25.37 10.33
C LEU A 170 -7.44 25.41 8.97
N ARG A 171 -8.12 25.93 7.94
CA ARG A 171 -7.54 26.18 6.62
C ARG A 171 -7.29 27.69 6.50
N PHE A 172 -6.02 28.05 6.29
CA PHE A 172 -5.59 29.42 5.99
C PHE A 172 -5.60 29.65 4.49
#